data_AF-A0A9Q3H2C9-F1
#
_entry.id   AF-A0A9Q3H2C9-F1
#
_cell.length_a   1.000
_cell.length_b   1.000
_cell.length_c   1.000
_cell.angle_alpha   90.00
_cell.angle_beta   90.00
_cell.angle_gamma   90.00
#
_symmetry.space_group_name_H-M   'P 1'
#
loop_
_entity.id
_entity.type
_entity.pdbx_description
1 polymer ?
#
loop_
_entity_poly.entity_id
_entity_poly.type
_entity_poly.pdbx_seq_one_letter_code
_entity_poly.pdbx_strand_id
1 'polypeptide(L)'
;MMNSCGTHSWPWRKEKNIPKWDNDSWRLIMENPLEGSIFNIERDRPMSWFIKNKDRLTSLHPDMFETMLLKRILRIFVGDLEHSIICRYITPFSTEYHINSIEDINPRIKIGRNLHKPPTENNTSGKPLS
;
A
#
# COMPACT_ATOMS: atom_id res chain seq x y z
N MET A 1 43.80 -7.65 -9.75
CA MET A 1 42.39 -7.73 -9.33
C MET A 1 41.54 -7.10 -10.43
N MET A 2 40.84 -7.91 -11.22
CA MET A 2 39.79 -7.41 -12.11
C MET A 2 38.48 -7.42 -11.32
N ASN A 3 37.71 -6.34 -11.43
CA ASN A 3 36.34 -6.39 -11.93
C ASN A 3 35.88 -4.97 -12.29
N SER A 4 35.93 -4.71 -13.59
CA SER A 4 35.38 -3.59 -14.31
C SER A 4 33.84 -3.57 -14.18
N CYS A 5 33.26 -2.49 -13.66
CA CYS A 5 31.86 -2.13 -13.94
C CYS A 5 31.62 -0.62 -13.73
N GLY A 6 32.01 0.17 -14.75
CA GLY A 6 31.61 1.57 -14.95
C GLY A 6 32.49 2.62 -14.25
N THR A 7 33.06 3.51 -15.07
CA THR A 7 34.08 4.55 -14.82
C THR A 7 33.78 5.62 -13.75
N HIS A 8 32.69 5.52 -13.00
CA HIS A 8 32.27 6.59 -12.09
C HIS A 8 31.72 6.07 -10.76
N SER A 9 32.02 6.80 -9.68
CA SER A 9 31.57 6.53 -8.31
C SER A 9 30.04 6.67 -8.16
N TRP A 10 29.46 6.05 -7.14
CA TRP A 10 28.02 6.12 -6.86
C TRP A 10 27.49 7.56 -6.69
N PRO A 11 28.17 8.47 -5.95
CA PRO A 11 27.74 9.87 -5.84
C PRO A 11 27.69 10.59 -7.20
N TRP A 12 28.70 10.37 -8.05
CA TRP A 12 28.75 10.94 -9.39
C TRP A 12 27.63 10.41 -10.28
N ARG A 13 27.37 9.09 -10.22
CA ARG A 13 26.25 8.49 -10.95
C ARG A 13 24.92 9.03 -10.44
N LYS A 14 24.77 9.25 -9.14
CA LYS A 14 23.57 9.85 -8.54
C LYS A 14 23.35 11.26 -9.08
N GLU A 15 24.37 12.11 -9.01
CA GLU A 15 24.33 13.51 -9.47
C GLU A 15 24.03 13.64 -10.98
N LYS A 16 24.61 12.78 -11.81
CA LYS A 16 24.33 12.75 -13.25
C LYS A 16 22.96 12.18 -13.61
N ASN A 17 22.41 11.32 -12.78
CA ASN A 17 21.12 10.69 -13.03
C ASN A 17 19.96 11.51 -12.45
N ILE A 18 20.13 12.23 -11.33
CA ILE A 18 19.07 13.05 -10.72
C ILE A 18 18.27 13.87 -11.77
N PRO A 19 18.87 14.58 -12.74
CA PRO A 19 18.11 15.30 -13.77
C PRO A 19 17.28 14.43 -14.72
N LYS A 20 17.66 13.16 -14.92
CA LYS A 20 16.94 12.17 -15.73
C LYS A 20 15.79 11.50 -14.99
N TRP A 21 15.86 11.44 -13.65
CA TRP A 21 14.86 10.82 -12.80
C TRP A 21 14.07 11.85 -11.98
N ASP A 22 14.30 13.15 -12.17
CA ASP A 22 13.51 14.22 -11.53
C ASP A 22 12.93 15.16 -12.59
N ASN A 23 12.45 14.58 -13.70
CA ASN A 23 11.62 15.26 -14.68
C ASN A 23 10.16 14.84 -14.53
N ASP A 24 9.25 15.65 -15.09
CA ASP A 24 7.81 15.44 -14.98
C ASP A 24 7.37 14.06 -15.46
N SER A 25 8.04 13.49 -16.47
CA SER A 25 7.74 12.15 -16.98
C SER A 25 8.05 11.06 -15.94
N TRP A 26 9.17 11.16 -15.22
CA TRP A 26 9.48 10.22 -14.14
C TRP A 26 8.52 10.38 -12.95
N ARG A 27 8.18 11.62 -12.58
CA ARG A 27 7.20 11.88 -11.53
C ARG A 27 5.86 11.24 -11.87
N LEU A 28 5.37 11.41 -13.09
CA LEU A 28 4.17 10.72 -13.61
C LEU A 28 4.29 9.19 -13.55
N ILE A 29 5.45 8.61 -13.89
CA ILE A 29 5.69 7.16 -13.81
C ILE A 29 5.64 6.66 -12.35
N MET A 30 6.00 7.49 -11.38
CA MET A 30 5.97 7.14 -9.96
C MET A 30 4.64 7.46 -9.28
N GLU A 31 3.95 8.53 -9.69
CA GLU A 31 2.65 8.97 -9.19
C GLU A 31 1.51 8.08 -9.70
N ASN A 32 1.48 7.73 -10.99
CA ASN A 32 0.42 6.88 -11.56
C ASN A 32 0.24 5.54 -10.81
N PRO A 33 1.32 4.79 -10.49
CA PRO A 33 1.20 3.56 -9.71
C PRO A 33 0.88 3.79 -8.24
N LEU A 34 1.04 5.01 -7.71
CA LEU A 34 0.66 5.35 -6.35
C LEU A 34 -0.83 5.66 -6.28
N GLU A 35 -1.34 6.49 -7.20
CA GLU A 35 -2.76 6.83 -7.32
C GLU A 35 -3.62 5.61 -7.68
N GLY A 36 -3.11 4.73 -8.54
CA GLY A 36 -3.76 3.47 -8.89
C GLY A 36 -3.55 2.32 -7.90
N SER A 37 -2.73 2.51 -6.86
CA SER A 37 -2.46 1.46 -5.87
C SER A 37 -3.59 1.38 -4.87
N ILE A 38 -4.66 0.65 -5.19
CA ILE A 38 -5.73 0.34 -4.21
C ILE A 38 -5.34 -0.94 -3.47
N PHE A 39 -5.32 -0.91 -2.14
CA PHE A 39 -5.06 -2.10 -1.32
C PHE A 39 -6.25 -3.07 -1.40
N ASN A 40 -5.98 -4.29 -1.85
CA ASN A 40 -6.95 -5.38 -1.91
C ASN A 40 -6.70 -6.39 -0.78
N ILE A 41 -7.66 -6.47 0.16
CA ILE A 41 -7.64 -7.37 1.33
C ILE A 41 -7.41 -8.85 0.98
N GLU A 42 -7.89 -9.31 -0.19
CA GLU A 42 -7.82 -10.71 -0.58
C GLU A 42 -6.53 -11.06 -1.32
N ARG A 43 -5.94 -10.09 -2.01
CA ARG A 43 -4.78 -10.30 -2.90
C ARG A 43 -3.47 -9.81 -2.30
N ASP A 44 -3.52 -8.71 -1.56
CA ASP A 44 -2.32 -7.96 -1.20
C ASP A 44 -1.89 -8.31 0.23
N ARG A 45 -0.58 -8.49 0.42
CA ARG A 45 0.00 -8.64 1.77
C ARG A 45 0.27 -7.25 2.37
N PRO A 46 -0.27 -6.94 3.57
CA PRO A 46 -0.10 -5.63 4.22
C PRO A 46 1.34 -5.12 4.23
N MET A 47 2.27 -5.89 4.78
CA MET A 47 3.69 -5.55 4.88
C MET A 47 4.31 -5.19 3.52
N SER A 48 4.18 -6.08 2.53
CA SER A 48 4.79 -5.89 1.21
C SER A 48 4.18 -4.71 0.45
N TRP A 49 2.87 -4.53 0.54
CA TRP A 49 2.18 -3.42 -0.11
C TRP A 49 2.56 -2.08 0.55
N PHE A 50 2.63 -2.05 1.88
CA PHE A 50 2.96 -0.85 2.64
C PHE A 50 4.38 -0.38 2.35
N ILE A 51 5.37 -1.27 2.43
CA ILE A 51 6.78 -0.93 2.15
C ILE A 51 6.92 -0.41 0.73
N LYS A 52 6.31 -1.08 -0.26
CA LYS A 52 6.38 -0.65 -1.67
C LYS A 52 5.85 0.77 -1.89
N ASN A 53 4.74 1.13 -1.24
CA ASN A 53 4.19 2.48 -1.35
C ASN A 53 4.97 3.51 -0.53
N LYS A 54 5.54 3.12 0.62
CA LYS A 54 6.46 3.95 1.39
C LYS A 54 7.72 4.30 0.59
N ASP A 55 8.34 3.32 -0.07
CA ASP A 55 9.54 3.53 -0.88
C ASP A 55 9.28 4.47 -2.07
N ARG A 56 8.13 4.31 -2.73
CA ARG A 56 7.69 5.20 -3.82
C ARG A 56 7.49 6.64 -3.33
N LEU A 57 6.74 6.82 -2.24
CA LEU A 57 6.49 8.14 -1.67
C LEU A 57 7.78 8.80 -1.16
N THR A 58 8.68 8.01 -0.57
CA THR A 58 10.01 8.51 -0.12
C THR A 58 10.87 8.90 -1.32
N SER A 59 10.75 8.19 -2.44
CA SER A 59 11.45 8.55 -3.69
C SER A 59 10.91 9.84 -4.32
N LEU A 60 9.59 10.05 -4.24
CA LEU A 60 8.91 11.27 -4.72
C LEU A 60 9.13 12.47 -3.79
N HIS A 61 9.22 12.23 -2.49
CA HIS A 61 9.31 13.26 -1.45
C HIS A 61 10.39 12.90 -0.42
N PRO A 62 11.68 12.97 -0.79
CA PRO A 62 12.79 12.55 0.08
C PRO A 62 12.88 13.36 1.38
N ASP A 63 12.44 14.62 1.35
CA ASP A 63 12.49 15.54 2.49
C ASP A 63 11.22 15.51 3.36
N MET A 64 10.27 14.61 3.06
CA MET A 64 9.03 14.51 3.82
C MET A 64 9.23 13.76 5.13
N PHE A 65 8.71 14.32 6.22
CA PHE A 65 8.71 13.66 7.52
C PHE A 65 7.98 12.31 7.47
N GLU A 66 8.52 11.32 8.19
CA GLU A 66 7.94 9.96 8.24
C GLU A 66 6.46 9.99 8.64
N THR A 67 6.07 10.82 9.60
CA THR A 67 4.68 10.95 10.03
C THR A 67 3.74 11.43 8.93
N MET A 68 4.22 12.29 8.02
CA MET A 68 3.46 12.75 6.85
C MET A 68 3.40 11.68 5.76
N LEU A 69 4.51 10.96 5.53
CA LEU A 69 4.54 9.82 4.61
C LEU A 69 3.52 8.75 5.02
N LEU A 70 3.52 8.37 6.30
CA LEU A 70 2.59 7.39 6.85
C LEU A 70 1.13 7.83 6.68
N LYS A 71 0.81 9.11 6.98
CA LYS A 71 -0.53 9.68 6.75
C LYS A 71 -0.95 9.65 5.28
N ARG A 72 -0.02 9.91 4.35
CA ARG A 72 -0.31 9.81 2.91
C ARG A 72 -0.60 8.39 2.48
N ILE A 73 0.16 7.41 2.96
CA ILE A 73 -0.10 5.99 2.67
C ILE A 73 -1.47 5.57 3.20
N LEU A 74 -1.88 6.10 4.36
CA LEU A 74 -3.19 5.75 4.91
C LEU A 74 -4.36 6.18 4.03
N ARG A 75 -4.27 7.38 3.45
CA ARG A 75 -5.28 7.92 2.53
C ARG A 75 -5.43 7.10 1.26
N ILE A 76 -4.48 6.23 0.96
CA ILE A 76 -4.54 5.30 -0.18
C ILE A 76 -5.41 4.08 0.18
N PHE A 77 -5.55 3.74 1.47
CA PHE A 77 -6.60 2.79 1.87
C PHE A 77 -7.96 3.44 1.63
N VAL A 78 -8.91 2.67 1.10
CA VAL A 78 -10.24 3.16 0.77
C VAL A 78 -11.26 2.58 1.74
N GLY A 79 -12.17 3.42 2.24
CA GLY A 79 -13.39 3.03 2.95
C GLY A 79 -13.15 2.52 4.37
N ASP A 80 -13.79 1.41 4.74
CA ASP A 80 -13.83 0.89 6.11
C ASP A 80 -12.45 0.59 6.70
N LEU A 81 -11.47 0.26 5.85
CA LEU A 81 -10.10 -0.01 6.29
C LEU A 81 -9.39 1.28 6.72
N GLU A 82 -9.51 2.36 5.93
CA GLU A 82 -8.98 3.67 6.32
C GLU A 82 -9.61 4.12 7.64
N HIS A 83 -10.95 4.09 7.73
CA HIS A 83 -11.67 4.49 8.93
C HIS A 83 -11.30 3.63 10.16
N SER A 84 -11.22 2.31 9.99
CA SER A 84 -10.88 1.39 11.08
C SER A 84 -9.46 1.56 11.60
N ILE A 85 -8.50 1.86 10.71
CA ILE A 85 -7.13 2.16 11.13
C ILE A 85 -7.13 3.52 11.81
N ILE A 86 -7.73 4.58 11.21
CA ILE A 86 -7.84 5.95 11.75
C ILE A 86 -8.44 5.97 13.17
N CYS A 87 -9.53 5.23 13.42
CA CYS A 87 -10.18 5.18 14.73
C CYS A 87 -9.28 4.64 15.85
N ARG A 88 -8.18 3.95 15.51
CA ARG A 88 -7.22 3.42 16.47
C ARG A 88 -5.95 4.28 16.59
N TYR A 89 -5.89 5.44 15.91
CA TYR A 89 -4.72 6.33 15.93
C TYR A 89 -4.50 6.94 17.31
N ILE A 90 -3.44 6.50 17.99
CA ILE A 90 -2.83 7.20 19.12
C ILE A 90 -1.39 7.59 18.76
N THR A 91 -1.12 8.89 18.62
CA THR A 91 0.22 9.44 18.31
C THR A 91 1.21 9.23 19.46
N PRO A 92 2.52 9.02 19.21
CA PRO A 92 3.22 8.97 17.92
C PRO A 92 3.29 7.56 17.28
N PHE A 93 3.49 7.49 15.97
CA PHE A 93 3.40 6.24 15.19
C PHE A 93 4.72 5.86 14.52
N SER A 94 4.98 4.55 14.45
CA SER A 94 6.03 3.97 13.62
C SER A 94 5.44 3.27 12.39
N THR A 95 6.32 2.96 11.43
CA THR A 95 5.99 2.09 10.29
C THR A 95 5.48 0.73 10.76
N GLU A 96 6.13 0.14 11.78
CA GLU A 96 5.73 -1.13 12.38
C GLU A 96 4.30 -1.07 12.95
N TYR A 97 3.97 0.00 13.68
CA TYR A 97 2.63 0.17 14.24
C TYR A 97 1.54 0.18 13.16
N HIS A 98 1.80 0.82 12.02
CA HIS A 98 0.87 0.85 10.89
C HIS A 98 0.65 -0.56 10.33
N ILE A 99 1.74 -1.28 10.10
CA ILE A 99 1.68 -2.61 9.49
C ILE A 99 0.95 -3.59 10.42
N ASN A 100 1.29 -3.59 11.71
CA ASN A 100 0.61 -4.40 12.72
C ASN A 100 -0.88 -4.06 12.82
N SER A 101 -1.23 -2.77 12.73
CA SER A 101 -2.64 -2.34 12.74
C SER A 101 -3.40 -2.84 11.51
N ILE A 102 -2.80 -2.75 10.32
CA ILE A 102 -3.41 -3.27 9.09
C ILE A 102 -3.57 -4.79 9.21
N GLU A 103 -2.55 -5.51 9.68
CA GLU A 103 -2.58 -6.97 9.84
C GLU A 103 -3.65 -7.44 10.84
N ASP A 104 -3.88 -6.70 11.93
CA ASP A 104 -4.95 -7.01 12.89
C ASP A 104 -6.36 -6.70 12.34
N ILE A 105 -6.51 -5.62 11.57
CA ILE A 105 -7.81 -5.18 11.04
C ILE A 105 -8.24 -5.99 9.81
N ASN A 106 -7.29 -6.36 8.96
CA ASN A 106 -7.53 -7.08 7.71
C ASN A 106 -8.42 -8.34 7.89
N PRO A 107 -8.16 -9.26 8.84
CA PRO A 107 -9.02 -10.41 9.07
C PRO A 107 -10.40 -10.02 9.61
N ARG A 108 -10.51 -8.97 10.43
CA ARG A 108 -11.80 -8.53 11.03
C ARG A 108 -12.76 -7.97 9.98
N ILE A 109 -12.25 -7.20 9.02
CA ILE A 109 -13.05 -6.70 7.89
C ILE A 109 -13.50 -7.86 6.98
N LYS A 110 -12.62 -8.83 6.73
CA LYS A 110 -12.97 -10.04 5.95
C LYS A 110 -14.12 -10.81 6.60
N ILE A 111 -14.10 -10.96 7.92
CA ILE A 111 -15.18 -11.60 8.69
C ILE A 111 -16.49 -10.80 8.55
N GLY A 112 -16.46 -9.49 8.78
CA GLY A 112 -17.65 -8.63 8.65
C GLY A 112 -18.31 -8.70 7.27
N ARG A 113 -17.50 -8.73 6.19
CA ARG A 113 -17.99 -8.89 4.81
C ARG A 113 -18.59 -10.27 4.53
N ASN A 114 -18.09 -11.33 5.16
CA ASN A 114 -18.65 -12.67 5.02
C ASN A 114 -19.97 -12.83 5.78
N LEU A 115 -20.15 -12.14 6.90
CA LEU A 115 -21.39 -12.15 7.68
C LEU A 115 -22.52 -11.34 7.03
N HIS A 116 -22.19 -10.31 6.25
CA HIS A 116 -23.16 -9.50 5.51
C HIS A 116 -23.68 -10.15 4.22
N LYS A 117 -23.16 -11.32 3.82
CA LYS A 117 -23.73 -12.06 2.70
C LYS A 117 -25.09 -12.61 3.16
N PRO A 118 -26.21 -12.24 2.50
CA PRO A 118 -27.49 -12.89 2.80
C PRO A 118 -27.31 -14.39 2.59
N PRO A 119 -27.93 -15.26 3.40
CA PRO A 119 -27.86 -16.69 3.21
C PRO A 119 -28.26 -16.99 1.76
N THR A 120 -27.34 -17.53 0.96
CA THR A 120 -27.69 -18.03 -0.36
C THR A 120 -28.77 -19.07 -0.16
N GLU A 121 -29.97 -18.78 -0.67
CA GLU A 121 -31.09 -19.71 -0.68
C GLU A 121 -30.61 -21.01 -1.33
N ASN A 122 -30.47 -22.05 -0.51
CA ASN A 122 -30.26 -23.39 -1.01
C ASN A 122 -31.48 -23.74 -1.87
N ASN A 123 -31.27 -23.83 -3.19
CA ASN A 123 -32.24 -24.38 -4.12
C ASN A 123 -32.58 -25.80 -3.69
N THR A 124 -33.59 -25.92 -2.84
CA THR A 124 -34.28 -27.16 -2.57
C THR A 124 -35.16 -27.39 -3.80
N SER A 125 -34.62 -28.05 -4.82
CA SER A 125 -35.42 -28.49 -5.97
C SER A 125 -36.46 -29.48 -5.44
N GLY A 126 -37.66 -28.99 -5.19
CA GLY A 126 -38.83 -29.82 -4.91
C GLY A 126 -39.04 -30.79 -6.06
N LYS A 127 -39.08 -32.08 -5.75
CA LYS A 127 -39.74 -33.07 -6.59
C LYS A 127 -41.23 -32.68 -6.70
N PRO A 128 -41.81 -32.55 -7.89
CA PRO A 128 -43.26 -32.50 -8.00
C PRO A 128 -43.83 -33.90 -7.73
N LEU A 129 -44.85 -33.94 -6.88
CA LEU A 129 -45.77 -35.06 -6.75
C LEU A 129 -46.66 -35.09 -7.99
N SER A 130 -46.52 -36.14 -8.80
CA SER A 130 -47.56 -36.68 -9.70
C SER A 130 -47.16 -38.09 -10.10
#